data_AF-T1C984-F1
#
_entry.id   AF-T1C984-F1
#
_cell.length_a   1.000
_cell.length_b   1.000
_cell.length_c   1.000
_cell.angle_alpha   90.00
_cell.angle_beta   90.00
_cell.angle_gamma   90.00
#
_symmetry.space_group_name_H-M   'P 1'
#
loop_
_entity.id
_entity.type
_entity.pdbx_description
1 polymer ?
#
loop_
_entity_poly.entity_id
_entity_poly.type
_entity_poly.pdbx_seq_one_letter_code
_entity_poly.pdbx_strand_id
1 'polypeptide(L)' 'MHAQFARIESQTGGRLGVAMLDTHNRIAAGYHANQRFPVCSTWKLLAVAALLRQVDEGHENIERRIRFSASELVVYS' A
#
# COMPACT_ATOMS: atom_id res chain seq x y z
N MET A 1 -10.36 -20.69 -7.41
CA MET A 1 -9.76 -19.37 -7.17
C MET A 1 -9.66 -18.53 -8.45
N HIS A 2 -8.87 -18.88 -9.47
CA HIS A 2 -8.72 -18.03 -10.67
C HIS A 2 -10.03 -17.77 -11.44
N ALA A 3 -10.91 -18.77 -11.56
CA ALA A 3 -12.22 -18.59 -12.20
C ALA A 3 -13.14 -17.60 -11.46
N GLN A 4 -13.00 -17.49 -10.13
CA GLN A 4 -13.77 -16.52 -9.33
C GLN A 4 -13.22 -15.11 -9.52
N PHE A 5 -11.91 -14.94 -9.62
CA PHE A 5 -11.28 -13.64 -9.91
C PHE A 5 -11.61 -13.13 -11.31
N ALA A 6 -11.55 -14.00 -12.32
CA ALA A 6 -11.95 -13.66 -13.68
C ALA A 6 -13.44 -13.27 -13.75
N ARG A 7 -14.31 -13.90 -12.94
CA ARG A 7 -15.72 -13.50 -12.82
C ARG A 7 -15.88 -12.10 -12.21
N ILE A 8 -15.04 -11.71 -11.25
CA ILE A 8 -15.07 -10.35 -10.69
C ILE A 8 -14.66 -9.32 -11.76
N GLU A 9 -13.61 -9.59 -12.52
CA GLU A 9 -13.21 -8.72 -13.63
C GLU A 9 -14.33 -8.56 -14.66
N SER A 10 -14.99 -9.66 -15.06
CA SER A 10 -16.10 -9.58 -16.03
C SER A 10 -17.31 -8.83 -15.50
N GLN A 11 -17.63 -8.96 -14.21
CA GLN A 11 -18.76 -8.26 -13.58
C GLN A 11 -18.49 -6.77 -13.36
N THR A 12 -17.24 -6.38 -13.11
CA THR A 12 -16.86 -5.00 -12.81
C THR A 12 -16.40 -4.22 -14.04
N GLY A 13 -16.00 -4.91 -15.12
CA GLY A 13 -15.33 -4.31 -16.27
C GLY A 13 -13.93 -3.79 -15.97
N GLY A 14 -13.39 -4.08 -14.77
CA GLY A 14 -12.09 -3.63 -14.31
C GLY A 14 -11.03 -4.73 -14.39
N ARG A 15 -9.82 -4.38 -13.91
CA ARG A 15 -8.70 -5.32 -13.74
C ARG A 15 -8.50 -5.65 -12.27
N LEU A 16 -8.20 -6.91 -11.96
CA LEU A 16 -8.00 -7.40 -10.61
C LEU A 16 -6.59 -8.00 -10.44
N GLY A 17 -5.84 -7.48 -9.47
CA GLY A 17 -4.57 -8.04 -9.01
C GLY A 17 -4.70 -8.54 -7.57
N VAL A 18 -4.27 -9.77 -7.31
CA VAL A 18 -4.26 -10.38 -5.97
C VAL A 18 -2.92 -11.06 -5.75
N ALA A 19 -2.29 -10.81 -4.61
CA ALA A 19 -1.09 -11.50 -4.16
C ALA A 19 -1.28 -11.97 -2.73
N MET A 20 -0.83 -13.18 -2.43
CA MET A 20 -0.82 -13.81 -1.12
C MET A 20 0.58 -14.34 -0.86
N LEU A 21 1.10 -14.04 0.33
CA LEU A 21 2.37 -14.55 0.82
C LEU A 21 2.12 -15.19 2.19
N ASP A 22 2.35 -16.49 2.27
CA ASP A 22 2.46 -17.17 3.56
C ASP A 22 3.86 -16.88 4.13
N THR A 23 3.90 -16.13 5.23
CA THR A 23 5.16 -15.69 5.85
C THR A 23 5.83 -16.79 6.66
N HIS A 24 5.15 -17.89 6.98
CA HIS A 24 5.72 -19.01 7.72
C HIS A 24 6.58 -19.90 6.81
N ASN A 25 6.05 -20.28 5.64
CA ASN A 25 6.71 -21.21 4.72
C ASN A 25 7.17 -20.54 3.40
N ARG A 26 6.97 -19.23 3.24
CA ARG A 26 7.36 -18.43 2.06
C ARG A 26 6.64 -18.80 0.77
N ILE A 27 5.50 -19.50 0.86
CA ILE A 27 4.67 -19.81 -0.31
C ILE A 27 4.00 -18.53 -0.80
N ALA A 28 4.15 -18.23 -2.09
CA ALA A 28 3.47 -17.15 -2.76
C ALA A 28 2.46 -17.69 -3.77
N ALA A 29 1.27 -17.08 -3.80
CA ALA A 29 0.26 -17.36 -4.81
C ALA A 29 -0.45 -16.05 -5.20
N GLY A 30 -1.05 -16.02 -6.38
CA GLY A 30 -1.76 -14.81 -6.79
C GLY A 30 -2.36 -14.87 -8.19
N TYR A 31 -3.10 -13.83 -8.51
CA TYR A 31 -3.77 -13.60 -9.78
C TYR A 31 -3.34 -12.24 -10.31
N HIS A 32 -2.76 -12.21 -11.51
CA HIS A 32 -2.09 -11.02 -12.06
C HIS A 32 -1.08 -10.36 -11.10
N ALA A 33 -0.47 -11.15 -10.20
CA ALA A 33 0.37 -10.65 -9.10
C ALA A 33 1.61 -9.85 -9.54
N ASN A 34 2.10 -10.09 -10.76
CA ASN A 34 3.27 -9.38 -11.31
C ASN A 34 2.90 -8.21 -12.24
N GLN A 35 1.61 -7.93 -12.42
CA GLN A 35 1.16 -6.77 -13.19
C GLN A 35 1.20 -5.51 -12.33
N ARG A 36 1.40 -4.36 -12.99
CA ARG A 36 1.39 -3.06 -12.31
C ARG A 36 -0.03 -2.54 -12.14
N PHE A 37 -0.28 -1.96 -10.97
CA PHE A 37 -1.49 -1.24 -10.59
C PHE A 37 -1.11 0.10 -9.93
N PRO A 38 -1.95 1.13 -10.00
CA PRO A 38 -1.75 2.35 -9.24
C PRO A 38 -1.68 2.05 -7.74
N VAL A 39 -0.67 2.59 -7.05
CA VAL A 39 -0.53 2.37 -5.60
C VAL A 39 -1.59 3.14 -4.79
N CYS A 40 -2.13 4.23 -5.33
CA CYS A 40 -3.09 5.12 -4.63
C CYS A 40 -2.57 5.41 -3.21
N SER A 41 -3.38 5.27 -2.17
CA SER A 41 -2.95 5.51 -0.77
C SER A 41 -2.14 4.38 -0.13
N THR A 42 -1.91 3.25 -0.80
CA THR A 42 -1.18 2.11 -0.19
C THR A 42 0.30 2.39 0.03
N TRP A 43 0.90 3.33 -0.71
CA TRP A 43 2.29 3.74 -0.50
C TRP A 43 2.55 4.31 0.91
N LYS A 44 1.53 4.86 1.57
CA LYS A 44 1.67 5.50 2.89
C LYS A 44 2.20 4.53 3.94
N LEU A 45 1.93 3.22 3.78
CA LEU A 45 2.52 2.18 4.63
C LEU A 45 4.06 2.23 4.58
N LEU A 46 4.63 2.30 3.37
CA LEU A 46 6.08 2.34 3.19
C LEU A 46 6.67 3.67 3.65
N ALA A 47 5.96 4.79 3.44
CA ALA A 47 6.38 6.10 3.90
C ALA A 47 6.49 6.18 5.43
N VAL A 48 5.48 5.64 6.14
CA VAL A 48 5.50 5.57 7.61
C VAL A 48 6.57 4.61 8.10
N ALA A 49 6.76 3.45 7.45
CA ALA A 49 7.84 2.53 7.80
C ALA A 49 9.23 3.20 7.68
N ALA A 50 9.44 3.99 6.61
CA ALA A 50 10.68 4.75 6.45
C ALA A 50 10.85 5.84 7.52
N LEU A 51 9.77 6.55 7.88
CA LEU A 51 9.78 7.52 8.97
C LEU A 51 10.12 6.88 10.32
N LEU A 52 9.49 5.75 10.66
CA LEU A 52 9.76 5.05 11.91
C LEU A 52 11.21 4.55 11.99
N ARG A 53 11.76 4.09 10.86
CA ARG A 53 13.19 3.76 10.80
C ARG A 53 14.08 4.96 11.10
N GLN A 54 13.72 6.17 10.63
CA GLN A 54 14.48 7.38 10.99
C GLN A 54 14.37 7.70 12.47
N VAL A 55 13.24 7.42 13.11
CA VAL A 55 13.08 7.55 14.57
C VAL A 55 13.99 6.56 15.30
N ASP A 56 14.00 5.29 14.88
CA ASP A 56 14.86 4.25 15.47
C ASP A 56 16.36 4.59 15.35
N GLU A 57 16.76 5.21 14.22
CA GLU A 57 18.12 5.67 13.97
C GLU A 57 18.46 6.98 14.71
N GLY A 58 17.51 7.61 15.39
CA GLY A 58 17.69 8.88 16.10
C GLY A 58 17.77 10.11 15.18
N HIS A 59 17.41 9.95 13.89
CA HIS A 59 17.37 11.01 12.90
C HIS A 59 16.07 11.82 12.94
N GLU A 60 15.03 11.30 13.60
CA GLU A 60 13.74 11.97 13.74
C GLU A 60 13.15 11.76 15.13
N ASN A 61 12.29 12.69 15.57
CA ASN A 61 11.59 12.60 16.84
C ASN A 61 10.09 12.44 16.59
N ILE A 62 9.51 11.35 17.10
CA ILE A 62 8.07 11.06 16.95
C ILE A 62 7.17 12.12 17.60
N GLU A 63 7.69 12.86 18.59
CA GLU A 63 7.02 13.96 19.26
C GLU A 63 7.21 15.31 18.54
N ARG A 64 7.93 15.35 17.41
CA ARG A 64 8.15 16.58 16.66
C ARG A 64 6.82 17.11 16.12
N ARG A 65 6.48 18.33 16.55
CA ARG A 65 5.30 19.03 16.04
C ARG A 65 5.56 19.54 14.62
N ILE A 66 4.77 19.04 13.67
CA ILE A 66 4.72 19.56 12.31
C ILE A 66 3.69 20.69 12.25
N ARG A 67 4.14 21.91 11.96
CA ARG A 67 3.25 23.05 11.76
C ARG A 67 2.95 23.18 10.27
N PHE A 68 1.69 23.35 9.91
CA PHE A 68 1.24 23.63 8.56
C PHE A 68 0.15 24.72 8.59
N SER A 69 0.02 25.43 7.48
CA SER A 69 -0.95 26.49 7.25
C SER A 69 -2.25 25.95 6.64
N ALA A 70 -3.33 26.73 6.73
CA ALA A 70 -4.60 26.37 6.10
C ALA A 70 -4.49 26.19 4.58
N SER A 71 -3.56 26.90 3.92
CA SER A 71 -3.30 26.78 2.49
C SER A 71 -2.63 25.47 2.07
N GLU A 72 -2.03 24.73 3.02
CA GLU A 72 -1.39 23.43 2.76
C GLU A 72 -2.36 22.25 2.92
N LEU A 73 -3.60 22.51 3.35
CA LEU A 73 -4.64 21.49 3.43
C LEU A 73 -5.07 21.05 2.04
N VAL A 74 -4.97 19.74 1.79
CA VAL A 74 -5.53 19.10 0.60
C VAL A 74 -6.82 18.36 0.97
N VAL A 75 -7.79 18.32 0.04
CA VAL A 75 -9.12 17.74 0.29
C VAL A 75 -9.05 16.23 0.55
N TYR A 76 -8.16 15.53 -0.16
CA TYR A 76 -7.89 14.10 0.04
C TYR A 76 -6.52 13.74 -0.53
N SER A 77 -5.82 12.80 0.12
CA SER A 77 -4.49 12.31 -0.27
C SER A 77 -4.42 10.81 -0.32
#